data_AF-A0A843IXA9-F1
#
_entry.id   AF-A0A843IXA9-F1
#
_cell.length_a   1.000
_cell.length_b   1.000
_cell.length_c   1.000
_cell.angle_alpha   90.00
_cell.angle_beta   90.00
_cell.angle_gamma   90.00
#
_symmetry.space_group_name_H-M   'P 1'
#
loop_
_entity.id
_entity.type
_entity.pdbx_description
1 polymer ?
#
loop_
_entity_poly.entity_id
_entity_poly.type
_entity_poly.pdbx_seq_one_letter_code
_entity_poly.pdbx_strand_id
1 'polypeptide(L)'
;MIKLVVFDLDNVIIDGEAIDEIGKLANVEEDIAEITEKAMQGEIDFETSIKDRVQLLEGTSIEDIENLADELPLMPGACKTIKCLKDKDIDVAIISGSFDVVAEKVQEKLGVDTVYTNSFTVEDGKLTGEVTGPLVSGSKLDVLKDHVEEAGIALEDVVAVGDGANDISMIESAGCGIAFNAKDSVKEIADVVVEEKDLCKVLCEILNQLTTDEAESEPVEDEKVEEAAEEEATEEAEEAPKEEFVLADTMEGVRKQKDEKEAEIAKVADEREEFNKEAREQRKIRDELNASLKENLNKAIEFRNERNEINKQVEEAKKARNEANAKIKNLEWNSGKRNKIKIENEIKKIDKIIETRVLDIKKENQLVKNANDLRKQLMEIHEDEAAKGEAEELKKVSEEEHGKVIELSEKAQAAHEEMLKYFRKTDDIRTAADEAHKNFIEARRNASEKHEEFKAILSDIHVINKKLGSNKPKRRKSDNKGSSGANKNREEKQRAEEIFEKFKQGGKVSTEEILLLQKYNIG
;
A
#
# COMPACT_ATOMS: atom_id res chain seq x y z
N MET A 1 -6.70 -0.47 17.35
CA MET A 1 -8.07 -0.15 16.88
C MET A 1 -8.03 1.29 16.41
N ILE A 2 -8.26 1.51 15.12
CA ILE A 2 -8.14 2.83 14.49
C ILE A 2 -9.04 3.86 15.19
N LYS A 3 -8.46 4.98 15.62
CA LYS A 3 -9.16 6.08 16.30
C LYS A 3 -9.17 7.36 15.49
N LEU A 4 -8.19 7.54 14.60
CA LEU A 4 -8.03 8.75 13.81
C LEU A 4 -7.70 8.39 12.36
N VAL A 5 -8.36 9.06 11.42
CA VAL A 5 -7.98 9.06 10.01
C VAL A 5 -7.59 10.47 9.59
N VAL A 6 -6.40 10.60 9.04
CA VAL A 6 -5.86 11.86 8.54
C VAL A 6 -5.76 11.83 7.03
N PHE A 7 -6.29 12.86 6.38
CA PHE A 7 -6.26 13.02 4.94
C PHE A 7 -5.41 14.23 4.53
N ASP A 8 -4.72 14.14 3.40
CA ASP A 8 -4.38 15.35 2.63
C ASP A 8 -5.67 15.98 2.04
N LEU A 9 -5.56 17.24 1.63
CA LEU A 9 -6.62 17.99 0.97
C LEU A 9 -6.50 17.89 -0.56
N ASP A 10 -5.42 18.44 -1.12
CA ASP A 10 -5.19 18.48 -2.56
C ASP A 10 -4.98 17.07 -3.11
N ASN A 11 -5.55 16.77 -4.29
CA ASN A 11 -5.58 15.44 -4.94
C ASN A 11 -6.11 14.25 -4.12
N VAL A 12 -6.57 14.46 -2.88
CA VAL A 12 -7.13 13.42 -2.01
C VAL A 12 -8.59 13.73 -1.68
N ILE A 13 -8.87 14.83 -0.97
CA ILE A 13 -10.25 15.25 -0.65
C ILE A 13 -10.83 16.12 -1.77
N ILE A 14 -9.99 16.93 -2.41
CA ILE A 14 -10.31 17.74 -3.59
C ILE A 14 -9.71 17.06 -4.82
N ASP A 15 -10.42 17.05 -5.95
CA ASP A 15 -9.88 16.56 -7.23
C ASP A 15 -9.15 17.69 -7.95
N GLY A 16 -7.93 17.98 -7.49
CA GLY A 16 -7.03 18.99 -8.04
C GLY A 16 -6.14 19.64 -6.97
N GLU A 17 -5.25 20.53 -7.40
CA GLU A 17 -4.42 21.36 -6.52
C GLU A 17 -5.00 22.77 -6.41
N ALA A 18 -5.29 23.21 -5.18
CA ALA A 18 -5.88 24.53 -4.93
C ALA A 18 -5.01 25.69 -5.45
N ILE A 19 -3.69 25.59 -5.30
CA ILE A 19 -2.77 26.67 -5.70
C ILE A 19 -2.76 26.88 -7.21
N ASP A 20 -2.90 25.81 -7.99
CA ASP A 20 -2.93 25.87 -9.45
C ASP A 20 -4.21 26.53 -9.94
N GLU A 21 -5.36 26.21 -9.34
CA GLU A 21 -6.64 26.85 -9.66
C GLU A 21 -6.64 28.35 -9.29
N ILE A 22 -6.04 28.72 -8.15
CA ILE A 22 -5.86 30.14 -7.79
C ILE A 22 -4.87 30.81 -8.75
N GLY A 23 -3.83 30.10 -9.21
CA GLY A 23 -2.90 30.55 -10.23
C GLY A 23 -3.56 30.90 -11.55
N LYS A 24 -4.53 30.09 -11.99
CA LYS A 24 -5.36 30.37 -13.19
C LYS A 24 -6.18 31.66 -13.01
N LEU A 25 -6.80 31.82 -11.84
CA LEU A 25 -7.54 33.04 -11.50
C LEU A 25 -6.65 34.29 -11.54
N ALA A 26 -5.41 34.17 -11.07
CA ALA A 26 -4.41 35.23 -11.07
C ALA A 26 -3.64 35.39 -12.41
N ASN A 27 -3.86 34.50 -13.39
CA ASN A 27 -3.14 34.42 -14.67
C ASN A 27 -1.62 34.22 -14.54
N VAL A 28 -1.19 33.44 -13.54
CA VAL A 28 0.23 33.10 -13.26
C VAL A 28 0.47 31.59 -13.23
N GLU A 29 -0.40 30.82 -13.89
CA GLU A 29 -0.35 29.35 -13.95
C GLU A 29 0.99 28.82 -14.47
N GLU A 30 1.57 29.46 -15.50
CA GLU A 30 2.84 29.03 -16.10
C GLU A 30 4.02 29.23 -15.13
N ASP A 31 4.04 30.35 -14.41
CA ASP A 31 5.09 30.69 -13.46
C ASP A 31 5.04 29.76 -12.22
N ILE A 32 3.83 29.44 -11.75
CA ILE A 32 3.61 28.47 -10.66
C ILE A 32 4.08 27.08 -11.08
N ALA A 33 3.74 26.63 -12.28
CA ALA A 33 4.18 25.34 -12.80
C ALA A 33 5.71 25.23 -12.90
N GLU A 34 6.40 26.30 -13.30
CA GLU A 34 7.87 26.33 -13.33
C GLU A 34 8.49 26.15 -11.93
N ILE A 35 7.93 26.81 -10.91
CA ILE A 35 8.41 26.69 -9.53
C ILE A 35 8.11 25.29 -8.98
N THR A 36 6.93 24.73 -9.25
CA THR A 36 6.55 23.37 -8.84
C THR A 36 7.50 22.33 -9.45
N GLU A 37 7.84 22.46 -10.72
CA GLU A 37 8.78 21.57 -11.40
C GLU A 37 10.18 21.62 -10.76
N LYS A 38 10.69 22.82 -10.44
CA LYS A 38 11.98 22.99 -9.73
C LYS A 38 11.96 22.34 -8.35
N ALA A 39 10.84 22.45 -7.63
CA ALA A 39 10.69 21.81 -6.33
C ALA A 39 10.67 20.28 -6.44
N MET A 40 9.96 19.73 -7.45
CA MET A 40 9.94 18.30 -7.72
C MET A 40 11.29 17.74 -8.15
N GLN A 41 12.11 18.54 -8.84
CA GLN A 41 13.50 18.20 -9.18
C GLN A 41 14.48 18.34 -8.00
N GLY A 42 14.00 18.84 -6.85
CA GLY A 42 14.81 19.08 -5.65
C GLY A 42 15.76 20.27 -5.78
N GLU A 43 15.54 21.17 -6.75
CA GLU A 43 16.36 22.38 -6.91
C GLU A 43 16.07 23.42 -5.83
N ILE A 44 14.84 23.44 -5.30
CA ILE A 44 14.38 24.29 -4.20
C ILE A 44 13.65 23.44 -3.16
N ASP A 45 13.73 23.84 -1.89
CA ASP A 45 13.00 23.18 -0.81
C ASP A 45 11.50 23.59 -0.79
N PHE A 46 10.68 22.84 -0.05
CA PHE A 46 9.24 23.07 0.03
C PHE A 46 8.89 24.46 0.57
N GLU A 47 9.59 24.92 1.61
CA GLU A 47 9.36 26.24 2.22
C GLU A 47 9.61 27.37 1.21
N THR A 48 10.68 27.27 0.44
CA THR A 48 11.00 28.23 -0.63
C THR A 48 9.97 28.14 -1.75
N SER A 49 9.65 26.92 -2.20
CA SER A 49 8.68 26.68 -3.27
C SER A 49 7.30 27.25 -2.95
N ILE A 50 6.78 27.06 -1.74
CA ILE A 50 5.46 27.57 -1.37
C ILE A 50 5.47 29.09 -1.25
N LYS A 51 6.51 29.70 -0.67
CA LYS A 51 6.63 31.17 -0.59
C LYS A 51 6.73 31.80 -1.97
N ASP A 52 7.54 31.25 -2.86
CA ASP A 52 7.71 31.78 -4.21
C ASP A 52 6.40 31.68 -5.01
N ARG A 53 5.65 30.57 -4.91
CA ARG A 53 4.35 30.42 -5.56
C ARG A 53 3.31 31.38 -5.00
N VAL A 54 3.24 31.55 -3.68
CA VAL A 54 2.27 32.47 -3.05
C VAL A 54 2.60 33.93 -3.37
N GLN A 55 3.88 34.29 -3.50
CA GLN A 55 4.28 35.64 -3.90
C GLN A 55 3.70 36.03 -5.27
N LEU A 56 3.59 35.09 -6.21
CA LEU A 56 3.00 35.33 -7.53
C LEU A 56 1.50 35.66 -7.47
N LEU A 57 0.83 35.29 -6.38
CA LEU A 57 -0.60 35.52 -6.17
C LEU A 57 -0.90 36.89 -5.54
N GLU A 58 0.12 37.70 -5.27
CA GLU A 58 -0.02 39.05 -4.69
C GLU A 58 -1.03 39.91 -5.48
N GLY A 59 -1.96 40.53 -4.76
CA GLY A 59 -3.00 41.39 -5.33
C GLY A 59 -4.28 40.66 -5.77
N THR A 60 -4.33 39.33 -5.70
CA THR A 60 -5.54 38.52 -5.96
C THR A 60 -6.59 38.77 -4.88
N SER A 61 -7.86 38.90 -5.27
CA SER A 61 -8.98 39.15 -4.36
C SER A 61 -9.30 37.92 -3.52
N ILE A 62 -9.44 38.09 -2.20
CA ILE A 62 -9.82 36.99 -1.31
C ILE A 62 -11.24 36.47 -1.63
N GLU A 63 -12.16 37.36 -2.01
CA GLU A 63 -13.53 37.01 -2.38
C GLU A 63 -13.57 36.12 -3.64
N ASP A 64 -12.68 36.38 -4.61
CA ASP A 64 -12.62 35.55 -5.82
C ASP A 64 -12.06 34.15 -5.50
N ILE A 65 -11.12 34.05 -4.55
CA ILE A 65 -10.58 32.77 -4.06
C ILE A 65 -11.64 31.98 -3.28
N GLU A 66 -12.44 32.65 -2.43
CA GLU A 66 -13.55 32.03 -1.71
C GLU A 66 -14.60 31.46 -2.68
N ASN A 67 -14.95 32.22 -3.73
CA ASN A 67 -15.86 31.76 -4.78
C ASN A 67 -15.29 30.55 -5.53
N LEU A 68 -14.00 30.56 -5.86
CA LEU A 68 -13.31 29.42 -6.47
C LEU A 68 -13.37 28.18 -5.56
N ALA A 69 -13.10 28.35 -4.26
CA ALA A 69 -13.14 27.27 -3.28
C ALA A 69 -14.53 26.62 -3.16
N ASP A 70 -15.60 27.40 -3.38
CA ASP A 70 -16.97 26.86 -3.44
C ASP A 70 -17.21 25.97 -4.67
N GLU A 71 -16.53 26.24 -5.78
CA GLU A 71 -16.66 25.50 -7.04
C GLU A 71 -15.72 24.29 -7.16
N LEU A 72 -14.68 24.18 -6.33
CA LEU A 72 -13.73 23.07 -6.38
C LEU A 72 -14.45 21.71 -6.19
N PRO A 73 -14.22 20.75 -7.11
CA PRO A 73 -14.83 19.43 -7.02
C PRO A 73 -14.23 18.62 -5.88
N LEU A 74 -15.09 18.05 -5.06
CA LEU A 74 -14.67 17.04 -4.09
C LEU A 74 -14.37 15.72 -4.82
N MET A 75 -13.39 14.98 -4.31
CA MET A 75 -13.05 13.65 -4.78
C MET A 75 -14.28 12.74 -4.70
N PRO A 76 -14.54 11.89 -5.71
CA PRO A 76 -15.61 10.91 -5.64
C PRO A 76 -15.51 10.10 -4.34
N GLY A 77 -16.64 9.92 -3.67
CA GLY A 77 -16.70 9.21 -2.40
C GLY A 77 -16.37 10.03 -1.14
N ALA A 78 -15.77 11.22 -1.24
CA ALA A 78 -15.32 12.01 -0.07
C ALA A 78 -16.41 12.19 1.00
N CYS A 79 -17.58 12.73 0.62
CA CYS A 79 -18.70 12.94 1.54
C CYS A 79 -19.17 11.64 2.21
N LYS A 80 -19.13 10.53 1.47
CA LYS A 80 -19.62 9.23 1.95
C LYS A 80 -18.62 8.61 2.92
N THR A 81 -17.32 8.70 2.59
CA THR A 81 -16.21 8.22 3.42
C THR A 81 -16.16 8.95 4.74
N ILE A 82 -16.09 10.29 4.73
CA ILE A 82 -16.02 11.08 5.98
C ILE A 82 -17.24 10.83 6.86
N LYS A 83 -18.44 10.80 6.27
CA LYS A 83 -19.65 10.49 7.03
C LYS A 83 -19.61 9.10 7.67
N CYS A 84 -19.17 8.08 6.94
CA CYS A 84 -19.10 6.72 7.46
C CYS A 84 -18.08 6.59 8.62
N LEU A 85 -16.94 7.27 8.52
CA LEU A 85 -15.94 7.30 9.60
C LEU A 85 -16.52 7.95 10.85
N LYS A 86 -17.23 9.07 10.70
CA LYS A 86 -17.92 9.76 11.79
C LYS A 86 -19.03 8.93 12.42
N ASP A 87 -19.84 8.25 11.60
CA ASP A 87 -20.89 7.35 12.08
C ASP A 87 -20.32 6.14 12.88
N LYS A 88 -19.01 5.89 12.78
CA LYS A 88 -18.26 4.87 13.51
C LYS A 88 -17.44 5.41 14.69
N ASP A 89 -17.66 6.67 15.08
CA ASP A 89 -16.94 7.36 16.15
C ASP A 89 -15.41 7.40 15.94
N ILE A 90 -14.97 7.47 14.67
CA ILE A 90 -13.57 7.64 14.29
C ILE A 90 -13.33 9.13 13.99
N ASP A 91 -12.32 9.70 14.64
CA ASP A 91 -11.96 11.09 14.42
C ASP A 91 -11.37 11.28 13.01
N VAL A 92 -11.67 12.42 12.41
CA VAL A 92 -11.17 12.78 11.08
C VAL A 92 -10.45 14.11 11.18
N ALA A 93 -9.20 14.14 10.70
CA ALA A 93 -8.43 15.36 10.53
C ALA A 93 -7.96 15.53 9.08
N ILE A 94 -7.76 16.78 8.67
CA ILE A 94 -7.11 17.12 7.40
C ILE A 94 -5.80 17.84 7.72
N ILE A 95 -4.68 17.38 7.16
CA ILE A 95 -3.37 18.03 7.27
C ILE A 95 -2.84 18.28 5.87
N SER A 96 -2.80 19.55 5.46
CA SER A 96 -2.44 19.90 4.09
C SER A 96 -1.57 21.14 3.97
N GLY A 97 -0.62 21.13 3.05
CA GLY A 97 0.17 22.31 2.69
C GLY A 97 -0.65 23.40 1.96
N SER A 98 -1.92 23.12 1.67
CA SER A 98 -2.89 24.02 1.08
C SER A 98 -3.27 25.19 2.02
N PHE A 99 -4.34 25.91 1.68
CA PHE A 99 -4.72 27.16 2.33
C PHE A 99 -6.05 27.08 3.10
N ASP A 100 -6.12 27.79 4.21
CA ASP A 100 -7.28 27.91 5.11
C ASP A 100 -8.58 28.26 4.38
N VAL A 101 -8.56 29.23 3.47
CA VAL A 101 -9.74 29.64 2.69
C VAL A 101 -10.40 28.46 1.96
N VAL A 102 -9.61 27.54 1.42
CA VAL A 102 -10.11 26.35 0.73
C VAL A 102 -10.53 25.28 1.74
N ALA A 103 -9.70 25.10 2.77
CA ALA A 103 -9.89 24.10 3.80
C ALA A 103 -11.18 24.33 4.60
N GLU A 104 -11.52 25.59 4.93
CA GLU A 104 -12.75 25.98 5.63
C GLU A 104 -14.00 25.61 4.83
N LYS A 105 -13.99 25.78 3.50
CA LYS A 105 -15.10 25.36 2.63
C LYS A 105 -15.28 23.86 2.59
N VAL A 106 -14.17 23.12 2.52
CA VAL A 106 -14.21 21.65 2.61
C VAL A 106 -14.70 21.20 3.99
N GLN A 107 -14.27 21.89 5.05
CA GLN A 107 -14.70 21.64 6.42
C GLN A 107 -16.22 21.83 6.57
N GLU A 108 -16.79 22.90 6.00
CA GLU A 108 -18.24 23.14 6.01
C GLU A 108 -19.00 22.06 5.22
N LYS A 109 -18.52 21.70 4.02
CA LYS A 109 -19.16 20.72 3.13
C LYS A 109 -19.15 19.29 3.71
N LEU A 110 -18.04 18.89 4.32
CA LEU A 110 -17.84 17.52 4.85
C LEU A 110 -18.12 17.40 6.34
N GLY A 111 -18.22 18.53 7.04
CA GLY A 111 -18.41 18.60 8.49
C GLY A 111 -17.22 18.08 9.28
N VAL A 112 -15.97 18.20 8.80
CA VAL A 112 -14.75 17.73 9.51
C VAL A 112 -14.44 18.61 10.73
N ASP A 113 -13.95 18.02 11.82
CA ASP A 113 -13.76 18.77 13.07
C ASP A 113 -12.41 19.48 13.15
N THR A 114 -11.35 18.86 12.61
CA THR A 114 -9.98 19.38 12.71
C THR A 114 -9.32 19.50 11.34
N VAL A 115 -8.79 20.68 11.03
CA VAL A 115 -8.12 20.97 9.78
C VAL A 115 -6.88 21.83 10.06
N TYR A 116 -5.74 21.41 9.53
CA TYR A 116 -4.46 22.11 9.63
C TYR A 116 -3.94 22.45 8.24
N THR A 117 -3.80 23.75 7.99
CA THR A 117 -3.32 24.28 6.71
C THR A 117 -2.39 25.47 6.90
N ASN A 118 -1.84 25.95 5.79
CA ASN A 118 -1.26 27.28 5.74
C ASN A 118 -2.35 28.35 5.60
N SER A 119 -1.98 29.60 5.84
CA SER A 119 -2.86 30.76 5.77
C SER A 119 -2.21 31.85 4.93
N PHE A 120 -3.01 32.44 4.03
CA PHE A 120 -2.61 33.63 3.31
C PHE A 120 -2.63 34.85 4.23
N THR A 121 -1.66 35.75 4.04
CA THR A 121 -1.77 37.10 4.60
C THR A 121 -2.61 37.98 3.66
N VAL A 122 -3.64 38.61 4.21
CA VAL A 122 -4.61 39.43 3.46
C VAL A 122 -4.60 40.87 3.99
N GLU A 123 -4.46 41.84 3.10
CA GLU A 123 -4.61 43.26 3.38
C GLU A 123 -5.58 43.91 2.37
N ASP A 124 -6.51 44.73 2.87
CA ASP A 124 -7.54 45.40 2.04
C ASP A 124 -8.33 44.46 1.10
N GLY A 125 -8.57 43.22 1.54
CA GLY A 125 -9.29 42.20 0.79
C GLY A 125 -8.48 41.53 -0.32
N LYS A 126 -7.15 41.69 -0.32
CA LYS A 126 -6.24 41.11 -1.31
C LYS A 126 -5.07 40.40 -0.67
N LEU A 127 -4.54 39.39 -1.36
CA LEU A 127 -3.35 38.68 -0.91
C LEU A 127 -2.13 39.59 -0.95
N THR A 128 -1.30 39.56 0.10
CA THR A 128 -0.02 40.30 0.14
C THR A 128 1.14 39.54 -0.50
N GLY A 129 0.94 38.26 -0.85
CA GLY A 129 2.00 37.36 -1.32
C GLY A 129 2.77 36.67 -0.19
N GLU A 130 2.41 36.91 1.08
CA GLU A 130 2.99 36.20 2.22
C GLU A 130 2.12 35.01 2.66
N VAL A 131 2.78 33.93 3.11
CA VAL A 131 2.14 32.73 3.66
C VAL A 131 2.68 32.43 5.06
N THR A 132 1.78 32.05 5.96
CA THR A 132 2.11 31.63 7.33
C THR A 132 1.44 30.31 7.63
N GLY A 133 1.89 29.60 8.67
CA GLY A 133 1.27 28.34 9.09
C GLY A 133 2.28 27.31 9.57
N PRO A 134 1.81 26.27 10.27
CA PRO A 134 2.68 25.23 10.81
C PRO A 134 3.38 24.42 9.73
N LEU A 135 2.80 24.33 8.53
CA LEU A 135 3.32 23.54 7.41
C LEU A 135 4.24 24.32 6.47
N VAL A 136 4.45 25.62 6.70
CA VAL A 136 5.44 26.40 5.95
C VAL A 136 6.86 25.99 6.34
N SER A 137 7.12 25.84 7.65
CA SER A 137 8.44 25.50 8.19
C SER A 137 8.51 24.11 8.85
N GLY A 138 7.35 23.49 9.11
CA GLY A 138 7.23 22.15 9.68
C GLY A 138 6.76 21.12 8.66
N SER A 139 6.78 19.84 9.05
CA SER A 139 6.25 18.75 8.24
C SER A 139 4.82 18.38 8.64
N LYS A 140 4.10 17.68 7.76
CA LYS A 140 2.80 17.09 8.10
C LYS A 140 2.89 16.13 9.29
N LEU A 141 4.02 15.44 9.43
CA LEU A 141 4.28 14.55 10.56
C LEU A 141 4.37 15.31 11.90
N ASP A 142 4.97 16.50 11.92
CA ASP A 142 5.07 17.29 13.15
C ASP A 142 3.67 17.70 13.63
N VAL A 143 2.84 18.19 12.71
CA VAL A 143 1.44 18.53 13.01
C VAL A 143 0.63 17.31 13.45
N LEU A 144 0.83 16.16 12.80
CA LEU A 144 0.18 14.91 13.20
C LEU A 144 0.57 14.53 14.63
N LYS A 145 1.87 14.59 14.97
CA LYS A 145 2.37 14.26 16.31
C LYS A 145 1.76 15.16 17.39
N ASP A 146 1.72 16.46 17.14
CA ASP A 146 1.12 17.42 18.07
C ASP A 146 -0.38 17.09 18.28
N HIS A 147 -1.11 16.82 17.19
CA HIS A 147 -2.54 16.48 17.25
C HIS A 147 -2.81 15.18 18.03
N VAL A 148 -2.07 14.11 17.77
CA VAL A 148 -2.29 12.83 18.45
C VAL A 148 -1.85 12.88 19.92
N GLU A 149 -0.84 13.68 20.26
CA GLU A 149 -0.44 13.92 21.65
C GLU A 149 -1.56 14.65 22.42
N GLU A 150 -2.16 15.69 21.82
CA GLU A 150 -3.30 16.41 22.41
C GLU A 150 -4.55 15.52 22.55
N ALA A 151 -4.83 14.67 21.55
CA ALA A 151 -5.97 13.76 21.55
C ALA A 151 -5.76 12.50 22.41
N GLY A 152 -4.52 12.22 22.87
CA GLY A 152 -4.18 10.99 23.59
C GLY A 152 -4.27 9.73 22.72
N ILE A 153 -4.01 9.87 21.42
CA ILE A 153 -4.03 8.80 20.42
C ILE A 153 -2.60 8.35 20.14
N ALA A 154 -2.37 7.04 20.01
CA ALA A 154 -1.07 6.52 19.57
C ALA A 154 -0.98 6.58 18.04
N LEU A 155 0.20 6.85 17.48
CA LEU A 155 0.40 6.85 16.01
C LEU A 155 0.00 5.51 15.36
N GLU A 156 0.12 4.41 16.10
CA GLU A 156 -0.30 3.05 15.71
C GLU A 156 -1.82 2.93 15.49
N ASP A 157 -2.64 3.78 16.14
CA ASP A 157 -4.10 3.83 15.98
C ASP A 157 -4.52 4.85 14.89
N VAL A 158 -3.58 5.36 14.09
CA VAL A 158 -3.82 6.37 13.05
C VAL A 158 -3.73 5.74 11.65
N VAL A 159 -4.67 6.12 10.79
CA VAL A 159 -4.56 5.93 9.34
C VAL A 159 -4.20 7.25 8.68
N ALA A 160 -3.20 7.27 7.81
CA ALA A 160 -2.81 8.45 7.03
C ALA A 160 -3.02 8.21 5.54
N VAL A 161 -3.70 9.14 4.86
CA VAL A 161 -4.03 9.05 3.43
C VAL A 161 -3.41 10.23 2.69
N GLY A 162 -2.59 9.95 1.68
CA GLY A 162 -1.92 10.97 0.87
C GLY A 162 -1.56 10.51 -0.54
N ASP A 163 -1.21 11.44 -1.41
CA ASP A 163 -0.85 11.20 -2.81
C ASP A 163 0.60 11.61 -3.14
N GLY A 164 1.16 12.53 -2.36
CA GLY A 164 2.36 13.28 -2.70
C GLY A 164 3.59 12.97 -1.83
N ALA A 165 4.76 13.41 -2.31
CA ALA A 165 6.02 13.20 -1.59
C ALA A 165 6.09 13.94 -0.23
N ASN A 166 5.30 15.01 -0.09
CA ASN A 166 5.08 15.76 1.16
C ASN A 166 4.34 14.93 2.22
N ASP A 167 3.59 13.90 1.82
CA ASP A 167 2.85 13.01 2.74
C ASP A 167 3.70 11.86 3.27
N ILE A 168 4.83 11.56 2.64
CA ILE A 168 5.67 10.39 2.93
C ILE A 168 5.95 10.25 4.43
N SER A 169 6.37 11.33 5.07
CA SER A 169 6.69 11.31 6.52
C SER A 169 5.49 10.99 7.41
N MET A 170 4.30 11.44 7.02
CA MET A 170 3.04 11.21 7.72
C MET A 170 2.55 9.77 7.50
N ILE A 171 2.57 9.31 6.25
CA ILE A 171 2.17 7.96 5.83
C ILE A 171 3.07 6.91 6.48
N GLU A 172 4.39 7.07 6.43
CA GLU A 172 5.35 6.10 6.98
C GLU A 172 5.29 5.99 8.52
N SER A 173 4.82 7.03 9.21
CA SER A 173 4.77 7.06 10.67
C SER A 173 3.43 6.63 11.26
N ALA A 174 2.37 6.59 10.45
CA ALA A 174 1.05 6.15 10.88
C ALA A 174 1.00 4.62 11.03
N GLY A 175 0.05 4.12 11.82
CA GLY A 175 -0.17 2.67 11.97
C GLY A 175 -0.59 2.00 10.66
N CYS A 176 -1.28 2.74 9.79
CA CYS A 176 -1.55 2.33 8.42
C CYS A 176 -1.46 3.54 7.48
N GLY A 177 -0.50 3.50 6.56
CA GLY A 177 -0.34 4.47 5.49
C GLY A 177 -1.03 4.02 4.20
N ILE A 178 -1.89 4.89 3.64
CA ILE A 178 -2.60 4.65 2.39
C ILE A 178 -2.15 5.64 1.33
N ALA A 179 -1.56 5.13 0.25
CA ALA A 179 -1.27 5.87 -0.96
C ALA A 179 -2.52 5.93 -1.85
N PHE A 180 -3.12 7.10 -2.01
CA PHE A 180 -4.32 7.31 -2.82
C PHE A 180 -3.99 8.01 -4.13
N ASN A 181 -4.19 7.31 -5.26
CA ASN A 181 -3.84 7.76 -6.61
C ASN A 181 -2.46 8.46 -6.67
N ALA A 182 -1.51 7.88 -5.92
CA ALA A 182 -0.28 8.56 -5.53
C ALA A 182 0.83 8.43 -6.56
N LYS A 183 1.90 9.21 -6.41
CA LYS A 183 3.16 9.04 -7.15
C LYS A 183 3.90 7.76 -6.69
N ASP A 184 4.72 7.19 -7.56
CA ASP A 184 5.45 5.93 -7.28
C ASP A 184 6.27 5.99 -5.98
N SER A 185 6.88 7.13 -5.67
CA SER A 185 7.64 7.34 -4.44
C SER A 185 6.81 7.14 -3.16
N VAL A 186 5.50 7.39 -3.21
CA VAL A 186 4.57 7.21 -2.09
C VAL A 186 4.02 5.79 -2.08
N LYS A 187 3.77 5.20 -3.26
CA LYS A 187 3.33 3.80 -3.38
C LYS A 187 4.35 2.81 -2.82
N GLU A 188 5.64 3.09 -2.97
CA GLU A 188 6.73 2.22 -2.49
C GLU A 188 6.81 2.11 -0.96
N ILE A 189 6.26 3.09 -0.23
CA ILE A 189 6.34 3.17 1.23
C ILE A 189 5.01 2.87 1.94
N ALA A 190 3.89 3.07 1.28
CA ALA A 190 2.57 2.92 1.88
C ALA A 190 2.23 1.45 2.10
N ASP A 191 1.46 1.16 3.15
CA ASP A 191 0.98 -0.19 3.45
C ASP A 191 -0.10 -0.64 2.46
N VAL A 192 -0.92 0.32 2.01
CA VAL A 192 -2.02 0.10 1.08
C VAL A 192 -1.94 1.10 -0.07
N VAL A 193 -2.20 0.63 -1.28
CA VAL A 193 -2.23 1.46 -2.49
C VAL A 193 -3.61 1.38 -3.13
N VAL A 194 -4.27 2.53 -3.28
CA VAL A 194 -5.56 2.68 -3.95
C VAL A 194 -5.36 3.52 -5.20
N GLU A 195 -5.46 2.92 -6.38
CA GLU A 195 -5.21 3.63 -7.66
C GLU A 195 -6.47 4.27 -8.26
N GLU A 196 -7.65 3.82 -7.85
CA GLU A 196 -8.91 4.36 -8.35
C GLU A 196 -9.24 5.68 -7.63
N LYS A 197 -9.62 6.72 -8.38
CA LYS A 197 -10.04 8.03 -7.85
C LYS A 197 -11.43 7.98 -7.19
N ASP A 198 -11.59 7.13 -6.17
CA ASP A 198 -12.78 7.02 -5.33
C ASP A 198 -12.40 6.74 -3.88
N LEU A 199 -12.65 7.70 -2.99
CA LEU A 199 -12.39 7.56 -1.56
C LEU A 199 -13.26 6.50 -0.87
N CYS A 200 -14.31 5.97 -1.52
CA CYS A 200 -15.03 4.82 -1.00
C CYS A 200 -14.13 3.58 -0.94
N LYS A 201 -13.12 3.46 -1.81
CA LYS A 201 -12.16 2.35 -1.77
C LYS A 201 -11.24 2.47 -0.56
N VAL A 202 -10.77 3.69 -0.26
CA VAL A 202 -10.02 3.98 0.96
C VAL A 202 -10.83 3.63 2.21
N LEU A 203 -12.13 3.97 2.22
CA LEU A 203 -13.03 3.55 3.30
C LEU A 203 -13.05 2.04 3.47
N CYS A 204 -13.20 1.26 2.38
CA CYS A 204 -13.20 -0.20 2.47
C CYS A 204 -11.92 -0.73 3.12
N GLU A 205 -10.76 -0.20 2.75
CA GLU A 205 -9.48 -0.61 3.33
C GLU A 205 -9.38 -0.25 4.83
N ILE A 206 -9.84 0.94 5.21
CA ILE A 206 -9.91 1.33 6.63
C ILE A 206 -10.82 0.38 7.42
N LEU A 207 -11.96 0.01 6.84
CA LEU A 207 -12.89 -0.93 7.49
C LEU A 207 -12.30 -2.34 7.60
N ASN A 208 -11.54 -2.80 6.59
CA ASN A 208 -10.83 -4.08 6.65
C ASN A 208 -9.84 -4.10 7.82
N GLN A 209 -9.10 -3.00 8.01
CA GLN A 209 -8.13 -2.87 9.13
C GLN A 209 -8.82 -2.88 10.51
N LEU A 210 -10.03 -2.30 10.62
CA LEU A 210 -10.82 -2.40 11.86
C LEU A 210 -11.29 -3.83 12.14
N THR A 211 -11.63 -4.60 11.11
CA THR A 211 -12.04 -6.00 11.27
C THR A 211 -10.88 -6.94 11.60
N THR A 212 -9.65 -6.62 11.18
CA THR A 212 -8.45 -7.40 11.53
C THR A 212 -8.02 -7.20 12.98
N ASP A 213 -8.22 -6.01 13.56
CA ASP A 213 -7.91 -5.75 14.98
C ASP A 213 -8.84 -6.48 15.96
N GLU A 214 -10.11 -6.70 15.58
CA GLU A 214 -11.04 -7.51 16.39
C GLU A 214 -10.63 -8.99 16.42
N ALA A 215 -9.92 -9.46 15.38
CA ALA A 215 -9.41 -10.83 15.27
C ALA A 215 -8.12 -11.11 16.07
N GLU A 216 -7.49 -10.12 16.71
CA GLU A 216 -6.34 -10.34 17.61
C GLU A 216 -6.74 -10.64 19.06
N SER A 217 -8.02 -10.51 19.42
CA SER A 217 -8.54 -10.85 20.76
C SER A 217 -9.30 -12.18 20.83
N GLU A 218 -9.55 -12.85 19.70
CA GLU A 218 -10.08 -14.20 19.63
C GLU A 218 -9.41 -14.98 18.48
N PRO A 219 -9.14 -16.29 18.62
CA PRO A 219 -8.39 -17.02 17.61
C PRO A 219 -9.17 -17.11 16.30
N VAL A 220 -8.73 -16.35 15.30
CA VAL A 220 -8.83 -16.54 13.84
C VAL A 220 -10.02 -17.38 13.36
N GLU A 221 -11.08 -16.71 12.87
CA GLU A 221 -12.01 -17.27 11.89
C GLU A 221 -11.73 -16.67 10.50
N ASP A 222 -10.64 -17.11 9.88
CA ASP A 222 -10.39 -17.02 8.42
C ASP A 222 -11.32 -17.99 7.66
N GLU A 223 -12.65 -17.87 7.84
CA GLU A 223 -13.63 -18.68 7.10
C GLU A 223 -14.63 -17.84 6.27
N LYS A 224 -14.64 -16.51 6.34
CA LYS A 224 -15.73 -15.71 5.73
C LYS A 224 -15.45 -14.99 4.41
N VAL A 225 -14.19 -14.93 3.95
CA VAL A 225 -13.89 -14.45 2.58
C VAL A 225 -13.88 -15.61 1.58
N GLU A 226 -13.75 -16.87 2.05
CA GLU A 226 -14.03 -18.04 1.22
C GLU A 226 -15.55 -18.16 0.93
N GLU A 227 -16.43 -17.81 1.87
CA GLU A 227 -17.89 -17.91 1.65
C GLU A 227 -18.44 -16.90 0.63
N ALA A 228 -17.93 -15.66 0.52
CA ALA A 228 -18.50 -14.68 -0.42
C ALA A 228 -18.24 -15.01 -1.89
N ALA A 229 -17.05 -15.54 -2.22
CA ALA A 229 -16.73 -16.02 -3.58
C ALA A 229 -17.26 -17.45 -3.85
N GLU A 230 -17.57 -18.21 -2.79
CA GLU A 230 -18.32 -19.47 -2.91
C GLU A 230 -19.83 -19.26 -3.07
N GLU A 231 -20.40 -18.20 -2.50
CA GLU A 231 -21.80 -17.80 -2.65
C GLU A 231 -22.05 -17.11 -4.01
N GLU A 232 -21.20 -16.19 -4.47
CA GLU A 232 -21.40 -15.55 -5.78
C GLU A 232 -21.26 -16.53 -6.97
N ALA A 233 -20.39 -17.54 -6.86
CA ALA A 233 -20.26 -18.58 -7.90
C ALA A 233 -21.38 -19.64 -7.84
N THR A 234 -22.18 -19.68 -6.78
CA THR A 234 -23.34 -20.57 -6.66
C THR A 234 -24.67 -19.87 -6.92
N GLU A 235 -24.75 -18.53 -6.83
CA GLU A 235 -25.97 -17.76 -7.11
C GLU A 235 -26.20 -17.44 -8.61
N GLU A 236 -25.18 -17.49 -9.48
CA GLU A 236 -25.35 -17.19 -10.92
C GLU A 236 -25.67 -18.41 -11.83
N ALA A 237 -26.01 -19.57 -11.26
CA ALA A 237 -26.54 -20.69 -12.05
C ALA A 237 -28.07 -20.55 -12.21
N GLU A 238 -28.48 -19.79 -13.23
CA GLU A 238 -29.89 -19.71 -13.67
C GLU A 238 -30.52 -21.11 -13.78
N GLU A 239 -31.68 -21.31 -13.12
CA GLU A 239 -32.52 -22.50 -13.26
C GLU A 239 -32.83 -22.75 -14.75
N ALA A 240 -32.16 -23.73 -15.36
CA ALA A 240 -32.50 -24.21 -16.69
C ALA A 240 -33.95 -24.76 -16.70
N PRO A 241 -34.72 -24.52 -17.78
CA PRO A 241 -36.12 -24.90 -17.84
C PRO A 241 -36.27 -26.42 -17.74
N LYS A 242 -37.08 -26.87 -16.78
CA LYS A 242 -37.50 -28.28 -16.64
C LYS A 242 -38.27 -28.69 -17.90
N GLU A 243 -37.58 -29.27 -18.88
CA GLU A 243 -38.24 -29.98 -19.97
C GLU A 243 -39.01 -31.18 -19.39
N GLU A 244 -40.32 -31.26 -19.62
CA GLU A 244 -41.12 -32.44 -19.28
C GLU A 244 -40.60 -33.65 -20.06
N PHE A 245 -39.85 -34.53 -19.39
CA PHE A 245 -39.32 -35.76 -19.98
C PHE A 245 -40.44 -36.66 -20.51
N VAL A 246 -40.53 -36.78 -21.85
CA VAL A 246 -41.56 -37.58 -22.54
C VAL A 246 -41.14 -39.05 -22.63
N LEU A 247 -41.88 -39.92 -21.93
CA LEU A 247 -41.62 -41.36 -21.88
C LEU A 247 -42.15 -42.10 -23.12
N ALA A 248 -41.39 -43.06 -23.66
CA ALA A 248 -41.84 -43.90 -24.77
C ALA A 248 -43.09 -44.75 -24.45
N ASP A 249 -43.92 -44.99 -25.46
CA ASP A 249 -45.21 -45.72 -25.36
C ASP A 249 -45.07 -47.25 -25.21
N THR A 250 -43.90 -47.81 -25.52
CA THR A 250 -43.65 -49.27 -25.48
C THR A 250 -42.63 -49.64 -24.40
N MET A 251 -42.85 -50.77 -23.71
CA MET A 251 -41.97 -51.26 -22.63
C MET A 251 -40.53 -51.56 -23.08
N GLU A 252 -40.34 -51.88 -24.37
CA GLU A 252 -39.02 -52.10 -24.98
C GLU A 252 -38.32 -50.77 -25.30
N GLY A 253 -39.08 -49.73 -25.69
CA GLY A 253 -38.58 -48.36 -25.84
C GLY A 253 -38.13 -47.73 -24.53
N VAL A 254 -38.87 -47.95 -23.43
CA VAL A 254 -38.50 -47.46 -22.08
C VAL A 254 -37.21 -48.12 -21.56
N ARG A 255 -36.91 -49.36 -21.95
CA ARG A 255 -35.64 -50.04 -21.61
C ARG A 255 -34.47 -49.49 -22.43
N LYS A 256 -34.67 -49.21 -23.71
CA LYS A 256 -33.63 -48.54 -24.54
C LYS A 256 -33.33 -47.13 -24.06
N GLN A 257 -34.34 -46.34 -23.73
CA GLN A 257 -34.18 -45.02 -23.12
C GLN A 257 -33.39 -45.08 -21.80
N LYS A 258 -33.56 -46.16 -21.03
CA LYS A 258 -32.78 -46.40 -19.82
C LYS A 258 -31.32 -46.68 -20.12
N ASP A 259 -31.03 -47.60 -21.03
CA ASP A 259 -29.65 -47.98 -21.39
C ASP A 259 -28.90 -46.80 -22.03
N GLU A 260 -29.59 -45.97 -22.82
CA GLU A 260 -29.07 -44.72 -23.40
C GLU A 260 -28.74 -43.69 -22.32
N LYS A 261 -29.66 -43.45 -21.38
CA LYS A 261 -29.45 -42.51 -20.26
C LYS A 261 -28.38 -43.01 -19.26
N GLU A 262 -28.29 -44.32 -19.02
CA GLU A 262 -27.21 -44.92 -18.20
C GLU A 262 -25.84 -44.77 -18.88
N ALA A 263 -25.76 -44.86 -20.21
CA ALA A 263 -24.53 -44.60 -20.96
C ALA A 263 -24.17 -43.10 -20.99
N GLU A 264 -25.16 -42.20 -21.03
CA GLU A 264 -24.95 -40.74 -20.90
C GLU A 264 -24.42 -40.39 -19.50
N ILE A 265 -24.96 -40.98 -18.43
CA ILE A 265 -24.45 -40.78 -17.06
C ILE A 265 -22.98 -41.19 -16.92
N ALA A 266 -22.59 -42.34 -17.50
CA ALA A 266 -21.22 -42.82 -17.40
C ALA A 266 -20.24 -41.80 -18.01
N LYS A 267 -20.57 -41.23 -19.17
CA LYS A 267 -19.74 -40.21 -19.83
C LYS A 267 -19.67 -38.91 -19.03
N VAL A 268 -20.80 -38.42 -18.51
CA VAL A 268 -20.84 -37.20 -17.70
C VAL A 268 -20.10 -37.40 -16.36
N ALA A 269 -20.12 -38.62 -15.81
CA ALA A 269 -19.35 -38.96 -14.62
C ALA A 269 -17.83 -38.95 -14.88
N ASP A 270 -17.39 -39.51 -16.01
CA ASP A 270 -15.98 -39.51 -16.42
C ASP A 270 -15.49 -38.06 -16.67
N GLU A 271 -16.25 -37.25 -17.42
CA GLU A 271 -15.95 -35.83 -17.66
C GLU A 271 -15.87 -35.02 -16.36
N ARG A 272 -16.81 -35.25 -15.42
CA ARG A 272 -16.79 -34.61 -14.09
C ARG A 272 -15.56 -35.01 -13.29
N GLU A 273 -15.13 -36.27 -13.37
CA GLU A 273 -13.93 -36.72 -12.65
C GLU A 273 -12.66 -36.08 -13.23
N GLU A 274 -12.57 -35.92 -14.55
CA GLU A 274 -11.48 -35.21 -15.23
C GLU A 274 -11.38 -33.74 -14.79
N PHE A 275 -12.48 -32.98 -14.80
CA PHE A 275 -12.48 -31.58 -14.35
C PHE A 275 -12.14 -31.44 -12.86
N ASN A 276 -12.60 -32.38 -12.01
CA ASN A 276 -12.24 -32.38 -10.59
C ASN A 276 -10.76 -32.69 -10.37
N LYS A 277 -10.16 -33.53 -11.22
CA LYS A 277 -8.73 -33.83 -11.17
C LYS A 277 -7.92 -32.60 -11.58
N GLU A 278 -8.31 -31.92 -12.65
CA GLU A 278 -7.69 -30.68 -13.11
C GLU A 278 -7.76 -29.59 -12.04
N ALA A 279 -8.91 -29.40 -11.40
CA ALA A 279 -9.06 -28.45 -10.28
C ALA A 279 -8.12 -28.79 -9.10
N ARG A 280 -7.93 -30.08 -8.78
CA ARG A 280 -6.99 -30.50 -7.72
C ARG A 280 -5.53 -30.25 -8.09
N GLU A 281 -5.17 -30.41 -9.37
CA GLU A 281 -3.83 -30.13 -9.87
C GLU A 281 -3.53 -28.62 -9.85
N GLN A 282 -4.46 -27.80 -10.32
CA GLN A 282 -4.33 -26.33 -10.28
C GLN A 282 -4.26 -25.80 -8.84
N ARG A 283 -5.04 -26.36 -7.90
CA ARG A 283 -4.94 -26.00 -6.48
C ARG A 283 -3.55 -26.27 -5.91
N LYS A 284 -2.97 -27.44 -6.19
CA LYS A 284 -1.61 -27.77 -5.73
C LYS A 284 -0.57 -26.81 -6.29
N ILE A 285 -0.66 -26.50 -7.58
CA ILE A 285 0.25 -25.55 -8.25
C ILE A 285 0.13 -24.17 -7.59
N ARG A 286 -1.09 -23.67 -7.36
CA ARG A 286 -1.35 -22.41 -6.66
C ARG A 286 -0.75 -22.40 -5.27
N ASP A 287 -0.97 -23.45 -4.47
CA ASP A 287 -0.48 -23.51 -3.10
C ASP A 287 1.06 -23.57 -3.04
N GLU A 288 1.70 -24.29 -3.97
CA GLU A 288 3.17 -24.32 -4.13
C GLU A 288 3.73 -22.97 -4.58
N LEU A 289 3.08 -22.28 -5.53
CA LEU A 289 3.47 -20.94 -5.97
C LEU A 289 3.33 -19.91 -4.84
N ASN A 290 2.25 -19.97 -4.07
CA ASN A 290 2.05 -19.07 -2.92
C ASN A 290 3.08 -19.31 -1.80
N ALA A 291 3.47 -20.57 -1.57
CA ALA A 291 4.56 -20.88 -0.64
C ALA A 291 5.91 -20.30 -1.11
N SER A 292 6.22 -20.45 -2.40
CA SER A 292 7.41 -19.86 -3.02
C SER A 292 7.37 -18.33 -3.00
N LEU A 293 6.20 -17.73 -3.21
CA LEU A 293 5.99 -16.29 -3.14
C LEU A 293 6.36 -15.75 -1.75
N LYS A 294 5.85 -16.38 -0.69
CA LYS A 294 6.15 -16.01 0.69
C LYS A 294 7.65 -16.11 1.00
N GLU A 295 8.32 -17.15 0.51
CA GLU A 295 9.76 -17.31 0.71
C GLU A 295 10.58 -16.23 0.00
N ASN A 296 10.25 -15.91 -1.26
CA ASN A 296 10.93 -14.86 -2.02
C ASN A 296 10.66 -13.47 -1.46
N LEU A 297 9.44 -13.21 -0.99
CA LEU A 297 9.08 -11.96 -0.34
C LEU A 297 9.87 -11.77 0.97
N ASN A 298 9.97 -12.80 1.81
CA ASN A 298 10.78 -12.74 3.03
C ASN A 298 12.26 -12.43 2.73
N LYS A 299 12.82 -13.05 1.70
CA LYS A 299 14.20 -12.75 1.25
C LYS A 299 14.33 -11.31 0.76
N ALA A 300 13.35 -10.79 0.01
CA ALA A 300 13.34 -9.39 -0.42
C ALA A 300 13.31 -8.42 0.79
N ILE A 301 12.52 -8.74 1.82
CA ILE A 301 12.45 -7.98 3.06
C ILE A 301 13.78 -8.02 3.82
N GLU A 302 14.47 -9.17 3.86
CA GLU A 302 15.81 -9.27 4.46
C GLU A 302 16.80 -8.32 3.78
N PHE A 303 16.85 -8.29 2.44
CA PHE A 303 17.72 -7.36 1.71
C PHE A 303 17.31 -5.89 1.88
N ARG A 304 16.00 -5.60 2.02
CA ARG A 304 15.51 -4.26 2.36
C ARG A 304 16.02 -3.81 3.73
N ASN A 305 15.95 -4.67 4.73
CA ASN A 305 16.43 -4.38 6.07
C ASN A 305 17.96 -4.21 6.10
N GLU A 306 18.70 -5.06 5.39
CA GLU A 306 20.15 -4.92 5.23
C GLU A 306 20.52 -3.59 4.56
N ARG A 307 19.84 -3.22 3.47
CA ARG A 307 20.03 -1.92 2.80
C ARG A 307 19.76 -0.76 3.75
N ASN A 308 18.68 -0.82 4.54
CA ASN A 308 18.31 0.26 5.45
C ASN A 308 19.36 0.44 6.55
N GLU A 309 19.91 -0.65 7.10
CA GLU A 309 21.00 -0.60 8.07
C GLU A 309 22.28 -0.01 7.46
N ILE A 310 22.63 -0.39 6.23
CA ILE A 310 23.78 0.18 5.51
C ILE A 310 23.56 1.69 5.26
N ASN A 311 22.37 2.09 4.84
CA ASN A 311 22.05 3.51 4.60
C ASN A 311 22.17 4.35 5.88
N LYS A 312 21.79 3.80 7.03
CA LYS A 312 22.00 4.44 8.33
C LYS A 312 23.49 4.67 8.60
N GLN A 313 24.33 3.67 8.35
CA GLN A 313 25.79 3.79 8.49
C GLN A 313 26.38 4.82 7.49
N VAL A 314 25.84 4.89 6.27
CA VAL A 314 26.22 5.91 5.28
C VAL A 314 25.90 7.31 5.79
N GLU A 315 24.72 7.53 6.37
CA GLU A 315 24.33 8.84 6.92
C GLU A 315 25.20 9.24 8.12
N GLU A 316 25.51 8.30 9.02
CA GLU A 316 26.44 8.55 10.13
C GLU A 316 27.83 8.96 9.63
N ALA A 317 28.37 8.27 8.62
CA ALA A 317 29.66 8.59 8.01
C ALA A 317 29.62 9.94 7.26
N LYS A 318 28.52 10.24 6.53
CA LYS A 318 28.32 11.55 5.88
C LYS A 318 28.27 12.67 6.91
N LYS A 319 27.60 12.48 8.04
CA LYS A 319 27.52 13.46 9.13
C LYS A 319 28.90 13.73 9.71
N ALA A 320 29.66 12.69 10.05
CA ALA A 320 31.03 12.82 10.54
C ALA A 320 31.94 13.56 9.55
N ARG A 321 31.85 13.22 8.25
CA ARG A 321 32.57 13.91 7.16
C ARG A 321 32.16 15.38 7.05
N ASN A 322 30.88 15.68 7.10
CA ASN A 322 30.37 17.05 6.99
C ASN A 322 30.78 17.90 8.19
N GLU A 323 30.78 17.34 9.40
CA GLU A 323 31.29 18.00 10.61
C GLU A 323 32.79 18.29 10.52
N ALA A 324 33.59 17.33 10.03
CA ALA A 324 35.01 17.54 9.78
C ALA A 324 35.23 18.66 8.74
N ASN A 325 34.49 18.65 7.64
CA ASN A 325 34.56 19.67 6.60
C ASN A 325 34.09 21.05 7.08
N ALA A 326 33.09 21.12 7.96
CA ALA A 326 32.64 22.37 8.58
C ALA A 326 33.72 22.95 9.49
N LYS A 327 34.40 22.12 10.30
CA LYS A 327 35.55 22.53 11.12
C LYS A 327 36.71 23.01 10.27
N ILE A 328 37.04 22.32 9.18
CA ILE A 328 38.03 22.75 8.19
C ILE A 328 37.65 24.12 7.62
N LYS A 329 36.40 24.30 7.18
CA LYS A 329 35.92 25.57 6.61
C LYS A 329 35.99 26.72 7.61
N ASN A 330 35.68 26.48 8.88
CA ASN A 330 35.80 27.48 9.95
C ASN A 330 37.26 27.85 10.24
N LEU A 331 38.17 26.87 10.28
CA LEU A 331 39.61 27.10 10.40
C LEU A 331 40.17 27.88 9.21
N GLU A 332 39.71 27.57 7.99
CA GLU A 332 40.07 28.31 6.77
C GLU A 332 39.49 29.72 6.71
N TRP A 333 38.31 29.94 7.30
CA TRP A 333 37.68 31.26 7.42
C TRP A 333 38.44 32.14 8.42
N ASN A 334 38.78 31.58 9.59
CA ASN A 334 39.46 32.30 10.66
C ASN A 334 40.94 32.59 10.35
N SER A 335 41.61 31.75 9.55
CA SER A 335 43.01 31.94 9.15
C SER A 335 43.23 33.00 8.06
N GLY A 336 42.19 33.73 7.64
CA GLY A 336 42.32 34.78 6.61
C GLY A 336 42.67 34.26 5.20
N LYS A 337 42.64 32.94 5.00
CA LYS A 337 43.00 32.24 3.75
C LYS A 337 42.17 32.73 2.56
N ARG A 338 40.91 33.10 2.79
CA ARG A 338 40.00 33.65 1.77
C ARG A 338 40.43 35.05 1.29
N ASN A 339 40.94 35.88 2.20
CA ASN A 339 41.49 37.20 1.85
C ASN A 339 42.81 37.05 1.08
N LYS A 340 43.65 36.09 1.48
CA LYS A 340 44.86 35.72 0.73
C LYS A 340 44.54 35.27 -0.70
N ILE A 341 43.58 34.36 -0.90
CA ILE A 341 43.16 33.88 -2.24
C ILE A 341 42.58 35.03 -3.10
N LYS A 342 41.81 35.95 -2.51
CA LYS A 342 41.31 37.15 -3.22
C LYS A 342 42.45 38.04 -3.67
N ILE A 343 43.40 38.34 -2.79
CA ILE A 343 44.58 39.16 -3.09
C ILE A 343 45.45 38.49 -4.16
N GLU A 344 45.67 37.17 -4.10
CA GLU A 344 46.41 36.41 -5.13
C GLU A 344 45.73 36.47 -6.51
N ASN A 345 44.40 36.35 -6.55
CA ASN A 345 43.63 36.41 -7.79
C ASN A 345 43.62 37.84 -8.38
N GLU A 346 43.61 38.88 -7.55
CA GLU A 346 43.74 40.26 -8.00
C GLU A 346 45.14 40.56 -8.54
N ILE A 347 46.20 40.06 -7.87
CA ILE A 347 47.58 40.15 -8.38
C ILE A 347 47.69 39.45 -9.74
N LYS A 348 47.17 38.22 -9.88
CA LYS A 348 47.15 37.50 -11.17
C LYS A 348 46.39 38.26 -12.27
N LYS A 349 45.27 38.92 -11.93
CA LYS A 349 44.53 39.74 -12.91
C LYS A 349 45.35 40.95 -13.33
N ILE A 350 45.99 41.65 -12.40
CA ILE A 350 46.83 42.82 -12.72
C ILE A 350 48.05 42.40 -13.55
N ASP A 351 48.75 41.34 -13.15
CA ASP A 351 49.90 40.80 -13.89
C ASP A 351 49.50 40.40 -15.32
N LYS A 352 48.37 39.70 -15.49
CA LYS A 352 47.83 39.34 -16.81
C LYS A 352 47.46 40.56 -17.65
N ILE A 353 46.93 41.63 -17.04
CA ILE A 353 46.60 42.87 -17.75
C ILE A 353 47.87 43.58 -18.24
N ILE A 354 48.94 43.57 -17.45
CA ILE A 354 50.25 44.13 -17.81
C ILE A 354 50.87 43.31 -18.95
N GLU A 355 50.81 41.97 -18.89
CA GLU A 355 51.40 41.09 -19.91
C GLU A 355 50.68 41.13 -21.26
N THR A 356 49.36 41.31 -21.28
CA THR A 356 48.54 41.13 -22.49
C THR A 356 48.14 42.42 -23.19
N ARG A 357 48.27 43.60 -22.56
CA ARG A 357 47.80 44.87 -23.13
C ARG A 357 48.96 45.86 -23.30
N VAL A 358 48.99 46.52 -24.46
CA VAL A 358 49.86 47.69 -24.68
C VAL A 358 49.26 48.89 -23.96
N LEU A 359 49.93 49.34 -22.89
CA LEU A 359 49.46 50.40 -21.99
C LEU A 359 50.34 51.63 -22.10
N ASP A 360 49.79 52.80 -21.73
CA ASP A 360 50.56 54.03 -21.56
C ASP A 360 51.43 53.93 -20.29
N ILE A 361 52.66 54.44 -20.34
CA ILE A 361 53.71 54.30 -19.29
C ILE A 361 53.18 54.73 -17.92
N LYS A 362 52.30 55.73 -17.85
CA LYS A 362 51.68 56.17 -16.59
C LYS A 362 50.71 55.14 -16.01
N LYS A 363 49.91 54.48 -16.85
CA LYS A 363 48.93 53.47 -16.43
C LYS A 363 49.60 52.16 -16.04
N GLU A 364 50.66 51.78 -16.76
CA GLU A 364 51.48 50.61 -16.44
C GLU A 364 52.16 50.77 -15.08
N ASN A 365 52.82 51.91 -14.83
CA ASN A 365 53.44 52.20 -13.53
C ASN A 365 52.43 52.21 -12.37
N GLN A 366 51.19 52.65 -12.60
CA GLN A 366 50.12 52.63 -11.59
C GLN A 366 49.71 51.19 -11.25
N LEU A 367 49.56 50.32 -12.26
CA LEU A 367 49.20 48.92 -12.08
C LEU A 367 50.32 48.14 -11.37
N VAL A 368 51.58 48.40 -11.72
CA VAL A 368 52.75 47.82 -11.04
C VAL A 368 52.81 48.24 -9.58
N LYS A 369 52.51 49.51 -9.27
CA LYS A 369 52.47 50.00 -7.89
C LYS A 369 51.34 49.33 -7.08
N ASN A 370 50.14 49.22 -7.66
CA ASN A 370 49.01 48.54 -7.03
C ASN A 370 49.31 47.04 -6.80
N ALA A 371 49.94 46.36 -7.76
CA ALA A 371 50.36 44.96 -7.59
C ALA A 371 51.41 44.79 -6.47
N ASN A 372 52.36 45.73 -6.36
CA ASN A 372 53.35 45.71 -5.27
C ASN A 372 52.74 45.99 -3.90
N ASP A 373 51.78 46.91 -3.80
CA ASP A 373 51.05 47.18 -2.56
C ASP A 373 50.22 45.96 -2.12
N LEU A 374 49.54 45.28 -3.07
CA LEU A 374 48.83 44.03 -2.81
C LEU A 374 49.77 42.88 -2.41
N ARG A 375 50.95 42.76 -3.04
CA ARG A 375 51.99 41.78 -2.64
C ARG A 375 52.51 42.03 -1.24
N LYS A 376 52.60 43.30 -0.82
CA LYS A 376 53.02 43.68 0.54
C LYS A 376 51.95 43.32 1.58
N GLN A 377 50.67 43.54 1.26
CA GLN A 377 49.56 43.09 2.10
C GLN A 377 49.52 41.56 2.24
N LEU A 378 49.87 40.83 1.19
CA LEU A 378 49.94 39.36 1.22
C LEU A 378 51.07 38.84 2.12
N MET A 379 52.19 39.57 2.20
CA MET A 379 53.33 39.24 3.07
C MET A 379 53.05 39.47 4.56
N GLU A 380 52.15 40.38 4.90
CA GLU A 380 51.76 40.68 6.30
C GLU A 380 50.77 39.66 6.88
N ILE A 381 50.09 38.86 6.03
CA ILE A 381 49.22 37.77 6.47
C ILE A 381 50.10 36.57 6.87
N HIS A 382 50.45 36.49 8.15
CA HIS A 382 51.08 35.30 8.73
C HIS A 382 50.06 34.17 8.87
N GLU A 383 50.38 32.97 8.37
CA GLU A 383 49.63 31.76 8.65
C GLU A 383 50.02 31.23 10.03
N ASP A 384 49.04 30.94 10.89
CA ASP A 384 49.26 30.16 12.12
C ASP A 384 49.63 28.72 11.74
N GLU A 385 50.88 28.30 12.00
CA GLU A 385 51.32 26.92 11.77
C GLU A 385 50.47 25.90 12.55
N ALA A 386 49.94 26.29 13.72
CA ALA A 386 49.06 25.46 14.53
C ALA A 386 47.72 25.16 13.84
N ALA A 387 47.10 26.16 13.20
CA ALA A 387 45.84 25.99 12.46
C ALA A 387 46.02 25.11 11.21
N LYS A 388 47.24 25.04 10.67
CA LYS A 388 47.60 24.19 9.54
C LYS A 388 47.68 22.71 9.92
N GLY A 389 48.30 22.40 11.07
CA GLY A 389 48.36 21.04 11.60
C GLY A 389 46.97 20.48 11.93
N GLU A 390 46.13 21.28 12.59
CA GLU A 390 44.75 20.88 12.94
C GLU A 390 43.87 20.66 11.68
N ALA A 391 44.06 21.48 10.64
CA ALA A 391 43.37 21.30 9.36
C ALA A 391 43.82 20.04 8.60
N GLU A 392 45.10 19.66 8.67
CA GLU A 392 45.61 18.42 8.05
C GLU A 392 45.09 17.15 8.75
N GLU A 393 44.98 17.16 10.09
CA GLU A 393 44.39 16.05 10.84
C GLU A 393 42.90 15.88 10.51
N LEU A 394 42.14 16.98 10.50
CA LEU A 394 40.72 16.93 10.11
C LEU A 394 40.52 16.47 8.68
N LYS A 395 41.45 16.79 7.78
CA LYS A 395 41.40 16.35 6.38
C LYS A 395 41.59 14.84 6.23
N LYS A 396 42.51 14.25 7.01
CA LYS A 396 42.66 12.78 7.06
C LYS A 396 41.38 12.10 7.56
N VAL A 397 40.78 12.62 8.63
CA VAL A 397 39.50 12.10 9.14
C VAL A 397 38.41 12.21 8.08
N SER A 398 38.33 13.33 7.36
CA SER A 398 37.36 13.50 6.26
C SER A 398 37.60 12.53 5.09
N GLU A 399 38.85 12.25 4.72
CA GLU A 399 39.21 11.29 3.68
C GLU A 399 38.87 9.84 4.08
N GLU A 400 39.11 9.46 5.35
CA GLU A 400 38.75 8.15 5.89
C GLU A 400 37.22 7.94 5.91
N GLU A 401 36.46 8.92 6.40
CA GLU A 401 34.99 8.86 6.41
C GLU A 401 34.41 8.87 4.98
N HIS A 402 35.04 9.61 4.06
CA HIS A 402 34.65 9.56 2.65
C HIS A 402 34.88 8.16 2.05
N GLY A 403 36.00 7.50 2.38
CA GLY A 403 36.27 6.12 1.95
C GLY A 403 35.19 5.15 2.42
N LYS A 404 34.78 5.24 3.69
CA LYS A 404 33.69 4.43 4.26
C LYS A 404 32.36 4.66 3.55
N VAL A 405 32.03 5.91 3.21
CA VAL A 405 30.80 6.22 2.46
C VAL A 405 30.78 5.51 1.12
N ILE A 406 31.91 5.47 0.38
CA ILE A 406 31.98 4.80 -0.91
C ILE A 406 31.74 3.30 -0.76
N GLU A 407 32.45 2.65 0.16
CA GLU A 407 32.32 1.21 0.39
C GLU A 407 30.90 0.82 0.86
N LEU A 408 30.29 1.62 1.73
CA LEU A 408 28.93 1.37 2.21
C LEU A 408 27.88 1.64 1.11
N SER A 409 28.06 2.68 0.29
CA SER A 409 27.18 2.92 -0.86
C SER A 409 27.23 1.78 -1.88
N GLU A 410 28.40 1.22 -2.18
CA GLU A 410 28.52 0.06 -3.06
C GLU A 410 27.78 -1.17 -2.48
N LYS A 411 27.90 -1.41 -1.16
CA LYS A 411 27.18 -2.49 -0.48
C LYS A 411 25.67 -2.28 -0.47
N ALA A 412 25.19 -1.05 -0.22
CA ALA A 412 23.77 -0.71 -0.27
C ALA A 412 23.20 -0.94 -1.67
N GLN A 413 23.97 -0.58 -2.70
CA GLN A 413 23.58 -0.77 -4.10
C GLN A 413 23.53 -2.26 -4.46
N ALA A 414 24.48 -3.07 -4.00
CA ALA A 414 24.43 -4.52 -4.19
C ALA A 414 23.22 -5.17 -3.50
N ALA A 415 22.91 -4.79 -2.25
CA ALA A 415 21.72 -5.25 -1.55
C ALA A 415 20.43 -4.83 -2.27
N HIS A 416 20.39 -3.62 -2.83
CA HIS A 416 19.26 -3.15 -3.63
C HIS A 416 19.09 -3.93 -4.94
N GLU A 417 20.17 -4.24 -5.64
CA GLU A 417 20.10 -5.07 -6.85
C GLU A 417 19.59 -6.49 -6.56
N GLU A 418 20.04 -7.11 -5.46
CA GLU A 418 19.53 -8.43 -5.05
C GLU A 418 18.05 -8.36 -4.65
N MET A 419 17.65 -7.33 -3.92
CA MET A 419 16.25 -7.07 -3.57
C MET A 419 15.36 -6.99 -4.82
N LEU A 420 15.77 -6.22 -5.84
CA LEU A 420 15.03 -6.10 -7.10
C LEU A 420 14.89 -7.43 -7.85
N LYS A 421 15.91 -8.31 -7.78
CA LYS A 421 15.82 -9.66 -8.38
C LYS A 421 14.74 -10.50 -7.70
N TYR A 422 14.59 -10.41 -6.38
CA TYR A 422 13.55 -11.14 -5.67
C TYR A 422 12.16 -10.55 -5.91
N PHE A 423 12.02 -9.22 -5.99
CA PHE A 423 10.74 -8.59 -6.35
C PHE A 423 10.26 -9.01 -7.75
N ARG A 424 11.13 -8.97 -8.75
CA ARG A 424 10.78 -9.43 -10.11
C ARG A 424 10.32 -10.89 -10.12
N LYS A 425 11.03 -11.77 -9.38
CA LYS A 425 10.63 -13.17 -9.23
C LYS A 425 9.28 -13.30 -8.54
N THR A 426 9.01 -12.47 -7.53
CA THR A 426 7.74 -12.45 -6.82
C THR A 426 6.59 -12.03 -7.74
N ASP A 427 6.79 -11.04 -8.61
CA ASP A 427 5.80 -10.62 -9.61
C ASP A 427 5.53 -11.73 -10.65
N ASP A 428 6.58 -12.39 -11.13
CA ASP A 428 6.46 -13.55 -12.04
C ASP A 428 5.70 -14.72 -11.37
N ILE A 429 5.94 -14.97 -10.08
CA ILE A 429 5.23 -16.02 -9.33
C ILE A 429 3.78 -15.61 -9.08
N ARG A 430 3.51 -14.34 -8.78
CA ARG A 430 2.17 -13.81 -8.55
C ARG A 430 1.30 -13.96 -9.79
N THR A 431 1.80 -13.53 -10.94
CA THR A 431 1.11 -13.70 -12.22
C THR A 431 0.82 -15.17 -12.54
N ALA A 432 1.79 -16.07 -12.31
CA ALA A 432 1.58 -17.51 -12.47
C ALA A 432 0.55 -18.09 -11.47
N ALA A 433 0.51 -17.58 -10.23
CA ALA A 433 -0.46 -17.99 -9.21
C ALA A 433 -1.88 -17.53 -9.56
N ASP A 434 -2.04 -16.32 -10.08
CA ASP A 434 -3.31 -15.77 -10.55
C ASP A 434 -3.84 -16.54 -11.77
N GLU A 435 -2.97 -16.91 -12.71
CA GLU A 435 -3.33 -17.80 -13.83
C GLU A 435 -3.79 -19.18 -13.36
N ALA A 436 -3.06 -19.80 -12.42
CA ALA A 436 -3.45 -21.07 -11.83
C ALA A 436 -4.80 -20.97 -11.09
N HIS A 437 -5.05 -19.86 -10.41
CA HIS A 437 -6.31 -19.61 -9.72
C HIS A 437 -7.48 -19.44 -10.70
N LYS A 438 -7.28 -18.72 -11.81
CA LYS A 438 -8.29 -18.60 -12.87
C LYS A 438 -8.64 -19.96 -13.48
N ASN A 439 -7.63 -20.77 -13.81
CA ASN A 439 -7.82 -22.13 -14.33
C ASN A 439 -8.56 -23.02 -13.32
N PHE A 440 -8.30 -22.84 -12.01
CA PHE A 440 -9.03 -23.54 -10.95
C PHE A 440 -10.53 -23.16 -10.93
N ILE A 441 -10.86 -21.88 -11.05
CA ILE A 441 -12.24 -21.40 -11.09
C ILE A 441 -12.96 -21.97 -12.31
N GLU A 442 -12.34 -21.91 -13.50
CA GLU A 442 -12.91 -22.46 -14.73
C GLU A 442 -13.16 -23.97 -14.65
N ALA A 443 -12.18 -24.74 -14.14
CA ALA A 443 -12.34 -26.18 -13.93
C ALA A 443 -13.45 -26.50 -12.91
N ARG A 444 -13.57 -25.70 -11.84
CA ARG A 444 -14.64 -25.87 -10.82
C ARG A 444 -16.02 -25.53 -11.38
N ARG A 445 -16.12 -24.51 -12.23
CA ARG A 445 -17.35 -24.12 -12.94
C ARG A 445 -17.81 -25.25 -13.88
N ASN A 446 -16.91 -25.74 -14.73
CA ASN A 446 -17.19 -26.85 -15.66
C ASN A 446 -17.58 -28.14 -14.91
N ALA A 447 -16.91 -28.44 -13.79
CA ALA A 447 -17.26 -29.58 -12.94
C ALA A 447 -18.67 -29.45 -12.32
N SER A 448 -19.09 -28.22 -12.01
CA SER A 448 -20.41 -27.92 -11.44
C SER A 448 -21.50 -28.03 -12.49
N GLU A 449 -21.30 -27.49 -13.70
CA GLU A 449 -22.20 -27.65 -14.84
C GLU A 449 -22.43 -29.14 -15.16
N LYS A 450 -21.35 -29.94 -15.23
CA LYS A 450 -21.44 -31.40 -15.42
C LYS A 450 -22.12 -32.11 -14.26
N HIS A 451 -22.00 -31.59 -13.04
CA HIS A 451 -22.71 -32.14 -11.89
C HIS A 451 -24.23 -31.88 -11.96
N GLU A 452 -24.65 -30.74 -12.52
CA GLU A 452 -26.06 -30.47 -12.77
C GLU A 452 -26.63 -31.34 -13.90
N GLU A 453 -25.91 -31.49 -15.02
CA GLU A 453 -26.25 -32.44 -16.09
C GLU A 453 -26.42 -33.85 -15.53
N PHE A 454 -25.50 -34.28 -14.67
CA PHE A 454 -25.57 -35.57 -13.98
C PHE A 454 -26.82 -35.70 -13.10
N LYS A 455 -27.19 -34.65 -12.34
CA LYS A 455 -28.42 -34.64 -11.52
C LYS A 455 -29.68 -34.71 -12.38
N ALA A 456 -29.72 -33.98 -13.49
CA ALA A 456 -30.85 -34.00 -14.42
C ALA A 456 -31.06 -35.40 -15.01
N ILE A 457 -29.99 -36.04 -15.50
CA ILE A 457 -30.07 -37.40 -16.06
C ILE A 457 -30.43 -38.43 -14.97
N LEU A 458 -29.93 -38.28 -13.74
CA LEU A 458 -30.33 -39.13 -12.61
C LEU A 458 -31.83 -39.01 -12.29
N SER A 459 -32.39 -37.80 -12.34
CA SER A 459 -33.82 -37.55 -12.17
C SER A 459 -34.64 -38.27 -13.25
N ASP A 460 -34.21 -38.18 -14.52
CA ASP A 460 -34.84 -38.88 -15.64
C ASP A 460 -34.82 -40.40 -15.45
N ILE A 461 -33.68 -40.96 -15.05
CA ILE A 461 -33.55 -42.39 -14.73
C ILE A 461 -34.44 -42.79 -13.55
N HIS A 462 -34.61 -41.92 -12.55
CA HIS A 462 -35.54 -42.17 -11.44
C HIS A 462 -36.99 -42.25 -11.93
N VAL A 463 -37.41 -41.34 -12.82
CA VAL A 463 -38.74 -41.33 -13.44
C VAL A 463 -38.97 -42.60 -14.28
N ILE A 464 -37.97 -43.00 -15.08
CA ILE A 464 -37.99 -44.23 -15.89
C ILE A 464 -38.10 -45.47 -14.98
N ASN A 465 -37.31 -45.56 -13.92
CA ASN A 465 -37.34 -46.67 -12.97
C ASN A 465 -38.67 -46.73 -12.18
N LYS A 466 -39.28 -45.59 -11.88
CA LYS A 466 -40.61 -45.52 -11.25
C LYS A 466 -41.69 -46.10 -12.16
N LYS A 467 -41.62 -45.87 -13.48
CA LYS A 467 -42.53 -46.46 -14.49
C LYS A 467 -42.26 -47.96 -14.72
N LEU A 468 -41.01 -48.40 -14.66
CA LEU A 468 -40.64 -49.82 -14.73
C LEU A 468 -41.03 -50.59 -13.44
N GLY A 469 -40.99 -49.93 -12.29
CA GLY A 469 -41.34 -50.51 -10.97
C GLY A 469 -42.84 -50.59 -10.68
N SER A 470 -43.65 -49.67 -11.23
CA SER A 470 -45.12 -49.68 -11.07
C SER A 470 -45.82 -50.85 -11.76
N ASN A 471 -45.14 -51.51 -12.70
CA ASN A 471 -45.65 -52.68 -13.43
C ASN A 471 -45.17 -54.03 -12.88
N LYS A 472 -44.55 -54.06 -11.70
CA LYS A 472 -44.22 -55.32 -11.01
C LYS A 472 -45.49 -55.84 -10.32
N PRO A 473 -46.05 -57.01 -10.70
CA PRO A 473 -47.25 -57.52 -10.05
C PRO A 473 -46.97 -57.69 -8.56
N LYS A 474 -47.87 -57.15 -7.71
CA LYS A 474 -47.90 -57.40 -6.26
C LYS A 474 -47.93 -58.90 -6.00
N ARG A 475 -46.76 -59.54 -5.92
CA ARG A 475 -46.65 -60.90 -5.36
C ARG A 475 -46.95 -60.77 -3.87
N ARG A 476 -48.03 -61.45 -3.48
CA ARG A 476 -48.52 -61.61 -2.10
C ARG A 476 -47.35 -61.81 -1.14
N LYS A 477 -47.37 -61.05 -0.03
CA LYS A 477 -46.61 -61.39 1.18
C LYS A 477 -47.04 -62.80 1.61
N SER A 478 -46.22 -63.80 1.32
CA SER A 478 -46.24 -65.08 2.01
C SER A 478 -45.05 -65.11 2.94
N ASP A 479 -45.33 -65.50 4.18
CA ASP A 479 -44.44 -65.58 5.32
C ASP A 479 -43.06 -66.15 4.98
N ASN A 480 -42.04 -65.31 5.16
CA ASN A 480 -40.70 -65.81 5.49
C ASN A 480 -39.95 -64.73 6.31
N LYS A 481 -40.24 -64.71 7.61
CA LYS A 481 -39.48 -63.94 8.61
C LYS A 481 -38.14 -64.65 8.82
N GLY A 482 -37.21 -64.43 7.90
CA GLY A 482 -35.84 -64.94 7.93
C GLY A 482 -34.89 -63.93 8.55
N SER A 483 -34.68 -64.07 9.85
CA SER A 483 -33.51 -63.71 10.66
C SER A 483 -32.23 -63.21 9.92
N SER A 484 -32.04 -61.90 9.76
CA SER A 484 -30.70 -61.33 9.54
C SER A 484 -30.53 -59.92 10.14
N GLY A 485 -31.54 -59.05 10.07
CA GLY A 485 -31.48 -57.71 10.67
C GLY A 485 -31.57 -57.68 12.20
N ALA A 486 -32.23 -58.66 12.82
CA ALA A 486 -32.40 -58.71 14.28
C ALA A 486 -31.14 -59.16 15.03
N ASN A 487 -30.25 -59.95 14.40
CA ASN A 487 -28.97 -60.34 15.02
C ASN A 487 -27.95 -59.21 14.97
N LYS A 488 -27.88 -58.47 13.86
CA LYS A 488 -26.93 -57.35 13.70
C LYS A 488 -27.18 -56.22 14.70
N ASN A 489 -28.45 -55.85 14.91
CA ASN A 489 -28.83 -54.86 15.92
C ASN A 489 -28.59 -55.34 17.36
N ARG A 490 -28.61 -56.66 17.60
CA ARG A 490 -28.32 -57.23 18.93
C ARG A 490 -26.82 -57.23 19.22
N GLU A 491 -26.00 -57.55 18.22
CA GLU A 491 -24.53 -57.48 18.33
C GLU A 491 -24.03 -56.02 18.48
N GLU A 492 -24.58 -55.08 17.71
CA GLU A 492 -24.25 -53.66 17.85
C GLU A 492 -24.62 -53.10 19.24
N LYS A 493 -25.77 -53.53 19.79
CA LYS A 493 -26.19 -53.13 21.14
C LYS A 493 -25.27 -53.70 22.23
N GLN A 494 -24.82 -54.95 22.11
CA GLN A 494 -23.88 -55.55 23.05
C GLN A 494 -22.52 -54.84 23.03
N ARG A 495 -22.03 -54.45 21.84
CA ARG A 495 -20.81 -53.63 21.73
C ARG A 495 -20.96 -52.26 22.39
N ALA A 496 -22.12 -51.62 22.25
CA ALA A 496 -22.40 -50.36 22.92
C ALA A 496 -22.39 -50.52 24.46
N GLU A 497 -22.92 -51.62 25.01
CA GLU A 497 -22.89 -51.92 26.44
C GLU A 497 -21.46 -52.18 26.97
N GLU A 498 -20.62 -52.88 26.20
CA GLU A 498 -19.21 -53.11 26.56
C GLU A 498 -18.37 -51.81 26.53
N ILE A 499 -18.60 -50.94 25.55
CA ILE A 499 -17.97 -49.62 25.45
C ILE A 499 -18.37 -48.76 26.66
N PHE A 500 -19.64 -48.84 27.09
CA PHE A 500 -20.12 -48.13 28.27
C PHE A 500 -19.46 -48.62 29.57
N GLU A 501 -19.28 -49.94 29.74
CA GLU A 501 -18.54 -50.47 30.89
C GLU A 501 -17.07 -50.05 30.90
N LYS A 502 -16.42 -50.04 29.73
CA LYS A 502 -15.04 -49.56 29.55
C LYS A 502 -14.92 -48.06 29.88
N PHE A 503 -15.90 -47.25 29.50
CA PHE A 503 -15.98 -45.84 29.86
C PHE A 503 -16.12 -45.65 31.38
N LYS A 504 -16.99 -46.45 32.02
CA LYS A 504 -17.21 -46.41 33.48
C LYS A 504 -15.95 -46.79 34.28
N GLN A 505 -15.05 -47.57 33.69
CA GLN A 505 -13.76 -47.93 34.27
C GLN A 505 -12.64 -46.91 33.98
N GLY A 506 -12.95 -45.78 33.32
CA GLY A 506 -11.99 -44.71 33.03
C GLY A 506 -11.15 -44.91 31.77
N GLY A 507 -11.56 -45.82 30.88
CA GLY A 507 -10.90 -46.00 29.58
C GLY A 507 -11.20 -44.87 28.59
N LYS A 508 -10.24 -44.52 27.74
CA LYS A 508 -10.46 -43.57 26.63
C LYS A 508 -11.35 -44.22 25.56
N VAL A 509 -12.33 -43.47 25.08
CA VAL A 509 -13.33 -43.88 24.07
C VAL A 509 -13.16 -43.01 22.82
N SER A 510 -13.27 -43.58 21.63
CA SER A 510 -13.12 -42.86 20.36
C SER A 510 -14.42 -42.16 19.91
N THR A 511 -14.33 -41.21 18.97
CA THR A 511 -15.49 -40.48 18.43
C THR A 511 -16.54 -41.40 17.79
N GLU A 512 -16.09 -42.48 17.13
CA GLU A 512 -16.97 -43.50 16.54
C GLU A 512 -17.69 -44.33 17.61
N GLU A 513 -17.02 -44.61 18.74
CA GLU A 513 -17.59 -45.35 19.86
C GLU A 513 -18.64 -44.51 20.63
N ILE A 514 -18.45 -43.18 20.72
CA ILE A 514 -19.41 -42.24 21.30
C ILE A 514 -20.70 -42.16 20.45
N LEU A 515 -20.55 -42.10 19.12
CA LEU A 515 -21.70 -42.12 18.19
C LEU A 515 -22.50 -43.42 18.31
N LEU A 516 -21.83 -44.55 18.59
CA LEU A 516 -22.48 -45.83 18.81
C LEU A 516 -23.33 -45.85 20.10
N LEU A 517 -22.85 -45.22 21.18
CA LEU A 517 -23.59 -45.06 22.43
C LEU A 517 -24.84 -44.19 22.24
N GLN A 518 -24.72 -43.07 21.51
CA GLN A 518 -25.84 -42.19 21.19
C GLN A 518 -26.91 -42.90 20.34
N LYS A 519 -26.50 -43.70 19.36
CA LYS A 519 -27.43 -44.45 18.48
C LYS A 519 -28.35 -45.41 19.25
N TYR A 520 -27.89 -45.94 20.39
CA TYR A 520 -28.65 -46.91 21.19
C TYR A 520 -29.18 -46.36 22.52
N ASN A 521 -29.04 -45.05 22.78
CA ASN A 521 -29.50 -44.37 23.99
C ASN A 521 -29.03 -45.05 25.29
N ILE A 522 -27.76 -45.47 25.31
CA ILE A 522 -27.12 -46.04 26.50
C ILE A 522 -26.37 -44.89 27.18
N GLY A 523 -26.89 -44.42 28.31
CA GLY A 523 -26.39 -43.28 29.07
C GLY A 523 -26.10 -43.62 30.52
#